data_AF-A0A194UTT2-F1
#
_entry.id   AF-A0A194UTT2-F1
#
_cell.length_a   1.000
_cell.length_b   1.000
_cell.length_c   1.000
_cell.angle_alpha   90.00
_cell.angle_beta   90.00
_cell.angle_gamma   90.00
#
_symmetry.space_group_name_H-M   'P 1'
#
loop_
_entity.id
_entity.type
_entity.pdbx_description
1 polymer ?
#
loop_
_entity_poly.entity_id
_entity_poly.type
_entity_poly.pdbx_seq_one_letter_code
_entity_poly.pdbx_strand_id
1 'polypeptide(L)'
;MALTFRFSQRQGRLVSQFGEPAHSRPPPQQPRVPMVYHIDTWTFVNPQNSSPLFNGQIPAEIRSLIFEFALTPSLEPDWDRPIRYNFCFRHDHEKLDDEPILAPPSDDGTDYDSESEAGLEAGSVASDMADDGSAPAVQPPPASFFTHNDRQTSSGWDWLRPGYTGQCKLYTALLRTCRQIYIETNAIPSRNMKKVFYSSGGPYSSRGSPVEYISQLPPEAARQIRHLHIFTNLWWLEKRFFGMVTNMPDLLSADIAQPVALHPPPIPPPPRDPVLALSRILQNPPRIPSSPRRPWRVSEHLTKLRITIRRTDWPGWESNSPLAMNPFGADPIDRPAHRLMQRDMHASFQADMNLNLRQRNSSPSRVERWANWGLLFLQMVSLKMLTIDFETSEDKRNEMESIVHWARQTWRFPVLQHLSGDSSDPFTAEHIQIHRHDNPVDLTPWSSSIRVLTAEDHEVKRSSWRGLRHHFADSCPSCHTRWLDVGSTLGCERCHNMRHLKDEGKGPQLLVWTVTWTLKLGQNFDDPPATVSATTGATAEEDHGERSSNQPGPSNAVNSRQGGGGPSSANTESHVLAMLSHNAQHRLRLQREVEEILTTKVCF
;
A
#
# COMPACT_ATOMS: atom_id res chain seq x y z
N MET A 1 -35.53 36.72 21.18
CA MET A 1 -34.67 35.58 21.55
C MET A 1 -33.72 35.32 20.39
N ALA A 2 -32.51 35.86 20.44
CA ALA A 2 -31.48 35.67 19.42
C ALA A 2 -30.46 34.66 19.94
N LEU A 3 -30.40 33.47 19.33
CA LEU A 3 -29.41 32.44 19.64
C LEU A 3 -28.12 32.76 18.88
N THR A 4 -27.14 33.26 19.61
CA THR A 4 -25.78 33.50 19.10
C THR A 4 -25.01 32.19 19.09
N PHE A 5 -24.84 31.58 17.92
CA PHE A 5 -23.91 30.46 17.74
C PHE A 5 -22.47 31.00 17.71
N ARG A 6 -21.71 30.77 18.78
CA ARG A 6 -20.26 30.99 18.78
C ARG A 6 -19.59 29.86 17.99
N PHE A 7 -19.12 30.18 16.79
CA PHE A 7 -18.18 29.33 16.06
C PHE A 7 -16.81 29.39 16.76
N SER A 8 -16.37 28.27 17.31
CA SER A 8 -15.01 28.10 17.82
C SER A 8 -14.05 27.97 16.63
N GLN A 9 -13.43 29.08 16.24
CA GLN A 9 -12.25 29.10 15.38
C GLN A 9 -11.15 28.25 16.03
N ARG A 10 -10.90 27.04 15.53
CA ARG A 10 -9.67 26.29 15.84
C ARG A 10 -8.52 26.99 15.14
N GLN A 11 -7.92 27.99 15.79
CA GLN A 11 -6.54 28.35 15.48
C GLN A 11 -5.67 27.12 15.77
N GLY A 12 -4.92 26.68 14.77
CA GLY A 12 -3.85 25.71 14.96
C GLY A 12 -2.86 26.29 15.97
N ARG A 13 -2.98 25.84 17.22
CA ARG A 13 -2.08 26.22 18.31
C ARG A 13 -0.71 25.61 17.97
N LEU A 14 0.24 26.43 17.55
CA LEU A 14 1.66 26.13 17.67
C LEU A 14 1.90 25.83 19.16
N VAL A 15 2.00 24.55 19.49
CA VAL A 15 2.32 24.09 20.83
C VAL A 15 3.75 24.54 21.11
N SER A 16 3.89 25.59 21.91
CA SER A 16 5.13 25.92 22.59
C SER A 16 5.48 24.72 23.48
N GLN A 17 6.53 24.00 23.09
CA GLN A 17 7.11 22.88 23.82
C GLN A 17 7.63 23.37 25.18
N PHE A 18 6.81 23.27 26.22
CA PHE A 18 7.29 23.41 27.59
C PHE A 18 7.82 22.06 28.08
N GLY A 19 9.15 22.03 28.27
CA GLY A 19 9.97 21.10 29.05
C GLY A 19 9.42 19.70 29.36
N GLU A 20 9.64 18.76 28.46
CA GLU A 20 9.72 17.34 28.84
C GLU A 20 11.02 17.06 29.60
N PRO A 21 11.03 16.17 30.60
CA PRO A 21 12.25 15.67 31.20
C PRO A 21 13.08 14.95 30.12
N ALA A 22 14.35 15.31 30.01
CA ALA A 22 15.26 14.84 28.97
C ALA A 22 15.40 13.31 28.98
N HIS A 23 14.57 12.60 28.22
CA HIS A 23 14.92 11.28 27.73
C HIS A 23 16.19 11.47 26.88
N SER A 24 17.29 10.85 27.33
CA SER A 24 18.57 10.86 26.65
C SER A 24 18.36 10.57 25.17
N ARG A 25 18.53 11.62 24.36
CA ARG A 25 18.50 11.53 22.90
C ARG A 25 19.37 10.33 22.52
N PRO A 26 18.86 9.34 21.76
CA PRO A 26 19.71 8.25 21.29
C PRO A 26 20.94 8.88 20.63
N PRO A 27 22.15 8.32 20.86
CA PRO A 27 23.37 8.88 20.28
C PRO A 27 23.12 9.13 18.79
N PRO A 28 23.56 10.27 18.24
CA PRO A 28 23.39 10.56 16.83
C PRO A 28 23.85 9.33 16.06
N GLN A 29 22.93 8.71 15.30
CA GLN A 29 23.27 7.57 14.47
C GLN A 29 24.52 8.00 13.70
N GLN A 30 25.61 7.25 13.86
CA GLN A 30 26.85 7.54 13.15
C GLN A 30 26.48 7.79 11.69
N PRO A 31 27.00 8.86 11.06
CA PRO A 31 26.68 9.17 9.68
C PRO A 31 26.88 7.89 8.88
N ARG A 32 25.78 7.35 8.35
CA ARG A 32 25.82 6.17 7.49
C ARG A 32 26.71 6.57 6.34
N VAL A 33 27.95 6.08 6.36
CA VAL A 33 28.96 6.42 5.36
C VAL A 33 28.31 6.15 4.00
N PRO A 34 28.20 7.16 3.11
CA PRO A 34 27.68 6.93 1.78
C PRO A 34 28.48 5.78 1.18
N MET A 35 27.81 4.73 0.67
CA MET A 35 28.47 3.60 0.00
C MET A 35 29.32 4.02 -1.20
N VAL A 36 29.30 5.30 -1.57
CA VAL A 36 30.22 5.93 -2.53
C VAL A 36 31.59 6.10 -1.87
N TYR A 37 32.24 4.98 -1.53
CA TYR A 37 33.70 4.97 -1.52
C TYR A 37 34.14 5.16 -2.98
N HIS A 38 35.13 6.03 -3.20
CA HIS A 38 35.93 5.95 -4.41
C HIS A 38 36.49 4.53 -4.48
N ILE A 39 35.97 3.73 -5.42
CA ILE A 39 36.46 2.37 -5.69
C ILE A 39 37.98 2.34 -5.85
N ASP A 40 38.55 3.47 -6.27
CA ASP A 40 39.97 3.68 -6.53
C ASP A 40 40.82 3.68 -5.24
N THR A 41 40.21 3.78 -4.05
CA THR A 41 40.93 3.76 -2.76
C THR A 41 40.83 2.43 -2.00
N TRP A 42 40.28 1.38 -2.62
CA TRP A 42 40.14 0.04 -2.02
C TRP A 42 41.49 -0.71 -1.98
N THR A 43 42.42 -0.27 -1.12
CA THR A 43 43.73 -0.92 -0.92
C THR A 43 43.69 -2.17 -0.04
N PHE A 44 42.59 -2.39 0.70
CA PHE A 44 42.41 -3.50 1.65
C PHE A 44 41.49 -4.62 1.14
N VAL A 45 41.29 -4.71 -0.17
CA VAL A 45 40.32 -5.65 -0.74
C VAL A 45 41.05 -6.84 -1.32
N ASN A 46 40.58 -8.02 -0.94
CA ASN A 46 41.15 -9.29 -1.36
C ASN A 46 41.23 -9.35 -2.90
N PRO A 47 42.38 -9.76 -3.46
CA PRO A 47 42.53 -9.92 -4.90
C PRO A 47 41.46 -10.87 -5.43
N GLN A 48 40.94 -10.59 -6.62
CA GLN A 48 39.77 -11.29 -7.18
C GLN A 48 39.92 -12.83 -7.16
N ASN A 49 41.14 -13.34 -7.37
CA ASN A 49 41.44 -14.77 -7.40
C ASN A 49 41.41 -15.45 -6.04
N SER A 50 41.40 -14.71 -4.92
CA SER A 50 41.29 -15.29 -3.57
C SER A 50 39.85 -15.40 -3.08
N SER A 51 38.86 -14.85 -3.81
CA SER A 51 37.47 -15.06 -3.47
C SER A 51 37.01 -16.47 -3.88
N PRO A 52 36.42 -17.27 -2.98
CA PRO A 52 35.87 -18.57 -3.35
C PRO A 52 34.73 -18.48 -4.37
N LEU A 53 34.13 -17.29 -4.53
CA LEU A 53 33.12 -17.03 -5.55
C LEU A 53 33.74 -16.80 -6.95
N PHE A 54 35.04 -16.52 -7.05
CA PHE A 54 35.71 -16.18 -8.32
C PHE A 54 36.87 -17.12 -8.68
N ASN A 55 37.00 -18.26 -7.99
CA ASN A 55 38.05 -19.25 -8.25
C ASN A 55 37.78 -20.16 -9.48
N GLY A 56 36.71 -19.90 -10.25
CA GLY A 56 36.32 -20.69 -11.42
C GLY A 56 35.49 -21.94 -11.12
N GLN A 57 35.28 -22.31 -9.85
CA GLN A 57 34.50 -23.50 -9.49
C GLN A 57 32.98 -23.25 -9.46
N ILE A 58 32.56 -22.01 -9.21
CA ILE A 58 31.15 -21.65 -9.12
C ILE A 58 30.73 -20.91 -10.41
N PRO A 59 29.82 -21.49 -11.21
CA PRO A 59 29.28 -20.83 -12.41
C PRO A 59 28.60 -19.50 -12.08
N ALA A 60 28.63 -18.55 -13.01
CA ALA A 60 28.12 -17.20 -12.81
C ALA A 60 26.62 -17.17 -12.45
N GLU A 61 25.85 -18.13 -12.95
CA GLU A 61 24.42 -18.31 -12.66
C GLU A 61 24.20 -18.64 -11.18
N ILE A 62 24.98 -19.58 -10.64
CA ILE A 62 24.92 -19.96 -9.22
C ILE A 62 25.36 -18.81 -8.33
N ARG A 63 26.39 -18.06 -8.72
CA ARG A 63 26.80 -16.86 -7.98
C ARG A 63 25.70 -15.81 -7.95
N SER A 64 25.03 -15.60 -9.08
CA SER A 64 23.91 -14.65 -9.17
C SER A 64 22.80 -15.03 -8.20
N LEU A 65 22.47 -16.33 -8.09
CA LEU A 65 21.51 -16.82 -7.11
C LEU A 65 21.98 -16.62 -5.66
N ILE A 66 23.26 -16.89 -5.37
CA ILE A 66 23.86 -16.63 -4.04
C ILE A 66 23.73 -15.14 -3.69
N PHE A 67 24.05 -14.25 -4.64
CA PHE A 67 23.97 -12.82 -4.45
C PHE A 67 22.54 -12.33 -4.25
N GLU A 68 21.59 -12.81 -5.05
CA GLU A 68 20.18 -12.50 -4.88
C GLU A 68 19.66 -12.96 -3.52
N PHE A 69 20.04 -14.16 -3.09
CA PHE A 69 19.66 -14.69 -1.79
C PHE A 69 20.28 -13.89 -0.64
N ALA A 70 21.60 -13.65 -0.66
CA ALA A 70 22.33 -12.93 0.39
C ALA A 70 21.92 -11.45 0.49
N LEU A 71 21.54 -10.83 -0.62
CA LEU A 71 21.04 -9.45 -0.70
C LEU A 71 19.51 -9.38 -0.67
N THR A 72 18.83 -10.48 -0.32
CA THR A 72 17.41 -10.44 -0.02
C THR A 72 17.23 -9.78 1.35
N PRO A 73 16.35 -8.77 1.48
CA PRO A 73 16.10 -8.16 2.77
C PRO A 73 15.51 -9.18 3.75
N SER A 74 15.99 -9.14 4.98
CA SER A 74 15.41 -9.89 6.08
C SER A 74 14.57 -8.95 6.94
N LEU A 75 13.49 -9.49 7.51
CA LEU A 75 12.82 -8.85 8.64
C LEU A 75 13.61 -9.25 9.88
N GLU A 76 14.41 -8.34 10.41
CA GLU A 76 14.90 -8.54 11.76
C GLU A 76 13.75 -8.26 12.72
N PRO A 77 13.35 -9.22 13.58
CA PRO A 77 12.50 -8.88 14.70
C PRO A 77 13.26 -7.86 15.54
N ASP A 78 12.56 -6.82 16.00
CA ASP A 78 13.14 -5.86 16.94
C ASP A 78 13.38 -6.61 18.27
N TRP A 79 14.60 -7.14 18.45
CA TRP A 79 14.93 -8.03 19.56
C TRP A 79 14.72 -7.37 20.93
N ASP A 80 14.77 -6.04 20.97
CA ASP A 80 14.59 -5.25 22.19
C ASP A 80 13.13 -5.30 22.69
N ARG A 81 12.17 -5.66 21.83
CA ARG A 81 10.76 -5.86 22.19
C ARG A 81 10.18 -6.97 21.33
N PRO A 82 10.22 -8.25 21.77
CA PRO A 82 9.56 -9.34 21.05
C PRO A 82 8.06 -9.13 21.13
N ILE A 83 7.54 -8.34 20.20
CA ILE A 83 6.12 -8.15 20.04
C ILE A 83 5.58 -9.44 19.45
N ARG A 84 5.16 -10.34 20.34
CA ARG A 84 4.45 -11.56 19.99
C ARG A 84 2.98 -11.23 19.77
N TYR A 85 2.67 -10.41 18.76
CA TYR A 85 1.31 -10.36 18.25
C TYR A 85 1.12 -11.55 17.33
N ASN A 86 0.22 -12.45 17.74
CA ASN A 86 -0.25 -13.51 16.87
C ASN A 86 -1.21 -12.88 15.84
N PHE A 87 -0.64 -12.32 14.77
CA PHE A 87 -1.41 -11.87 13.64
C PHE A 87 -2.07 -13.08 12.98
N CYS A 88 -3.30 -13.38 13.39
CA CYS A 88 -4.16 -14.32 12.68
C CYS A 88 -4.63 -13.64 11.40
N PHE A 89 -3.84 -13.79 10.34
CA PHE A 89 -4.18 -13.32 9.00
C PHE A 89 -5.20 -14.28 8.40
N ARG A 90 -6.35 -13.76 7.97
CA ARG A 90 -7.41 -14.56 7.34
C ARG A 90 -7.70 -14.06 5.95
N HIS A 91 -8.08 -14.97 5.07
CA HIS A 91 -8.55 -14.65 3.73
C HIS A 91 -10.04 -14.29 3.76
N ASP A 92 -10.52 -13.59 2.73
CA ASP A 92 -11.95 -13.34 2.48
C ASP A 92 -12.78 -12.71 3.61
N HIS A 93 -12.10 -12.00 4.52
CA HIS A 93 -12.73 -11.36 5.69
C HIS A 93 -13.54 -12.32 6.55
N GLU A 94 -13.10 -13.57 6.64
CA GLU A 94 -13.68 -14.56 7.55
C GLU A 94 -13.86 -13.98 8.95
N LYS A 95 -14.97 -14.38 9.60
CA LYS A 95 -15.23 -14.00 10.99
C LYS A 95 -14.11 -14.51 11.88
N LEU A 96 -13.79 -13.75 12.92
CA LEU A 96 -12.81 -14.16 13.92
C LEU A 96 -13.50 -15.07 14.95
N ASP A 97 -12.75 -16.01 15.51
CA ASP A 97 -13.29 -16.99 16.46
C ASP A 97 -13.79 -16.34 17.76
N ASP A 98 -13.33 -15.10 18.02
CA ASP A 98 -13.75 -14.25 19.15
C ASP A 98 -14.86 -13.25 18.78
N GLU A 99 -15.38 -13.26 17.54
CA GLU A 99 -16.65 -12.59 17.28
C GLU A 99 -17.76 -13.39 17.98
N PRO A 100 -18.60 -12.74 18.81
CA PRO A 100 -19.76 -13.43 19.36
C PRO A 100 -20.54 -13.99 18.18
N ILE A 101 -20.94 -15.27 18.30
CA ILE A 101 -21.92 -15.86 17.39
C ILE A 101 -23.19 -15.05 17.63
N LEU A 102 -23.34 -13.94 16.89
CA LEU A 102 -24.58 -13.21 16.83
C LEU A 102 -25.60 -14.28 16.46
N ALA A 103 -26.55 -14.52 17.36
CA ALA A 103 -27.66 -15.41 17.08
C ALA A 103 -28.15 -15.04 15.66
N PRO A 104 -28.33 -16.03 14.77
CA PRO A 104 -28.82 -15.75 13.43
C PRO A 104 -29.99 -14.77 13.58
N PRO A 105 -30.03 -13.69 12.76
CA PRO A 105 -31.07 -12.68 12.89
C PRO A 105 -32.37 -13.45 13.05
N SER A 106 -33.04 -13.26 14.20
CA SER A 106 -34.31 -13.90 14.46
C SER A 106 -35.12 -13.66 13.21
N ASP A 107 -35.37 -14.72 12.46
CA ASP A 107 -36.17 -14.69 11.26
C ASP A 107 -37.52 -14.27 11.81
N ASP A 108 -37.76 -12.96 11.82
CA ASP A 108 -39.01 -12.34 12.26
C ASP A 108 -39.96 -12.63 11.11
N GLY A 109 -40.25 -13.93 10.99
CA GLY A 109 -41.31 -14.49 10.21
C GLY A 109 -42.56 -13.88 10.79
N THR A 110 -42.98 -12.78 10.18
CA THR A 110 -44.37 -12.38 10.14
C THR A 110 -45.15 -13.47 9.41
N ASP A 111 -45.25 -14.66 10.01
CA ASP A 111 -46.39 -15.54 9.85
C ASP A 111 -47.40 -15.09 10.88
N TYR A 112 -48.31 -14.24 10.38
CA TYR A 112 -49.61 -14.07 10.98
C TYR A 112 -50.28 -15.44 11.10
N ASP A 113 -50.92 -15.64 12.26
CA ASP A 113 -51.91 -16.66 12.59
C ASP A 113 -51.42 -18.11 12.75
N SER A 114 -51.18 -18.49 14.01
CA SER A 114 -51.77 -19.71 14.58
C SER A 114 -51.73 -19.70 16.10
N GLU A 115 -52.91 -19.92 16.68
CA GLU A 115 -53.21 -19.94 18.10
C GLU A 115 -52.56 -21.15 18.81
N SER A 116 -52.16 -20.90 20.06
CA SER A 116 -52.17 -21.81 21.21
C SER A 116 -51.84 -23.31 21.01
N GLU A 117 -50.76 -23.77 21.65
CA GLU A 117 -50.91 -24.79 22.68
C GLU A 117 -49.69 -24.85 23.61
N ALA A 118 -49.99 -24.93 24.91
CA ALA A 118 -49.03 -25.00 26.00
C ALA A 118 -48.52 -26.43 26.18
N GLY A 119 -47.19 -26.59 26.29
CA GLY A 119 -46.56 -27.86 26.62
C GLY A 119 -45.24 -27.62 27.37
N LEU A 120 -45.32 -27.60 28.69
CA LEU A 120 -44.20 -27.66 29.62
C LEU A 120 -43.52 -29.03 29.49
N GLU A 121 -42.20 -29.09 29.23
CA GLU A 121 -41.33 -30.10 29.86
C GLU A 121 -39.89 -29.57 30.01
N ALA A 122 -39.41 -29.65 31.25
CA ALA A 122 -38.07 -29.33 31.68
C ALA A 122 -37.16 -30.55 31.50
N GLY A 123 -36.05 -30.39 30.78
CA GLY A 123 -35.03 -31.42 30.62
C GLY A 123 -33.63 -30.84 30.86
N SER A 124 -33.13 -30.99 32.09
CA SER A 124 -31.74 -30.69 32.45
C SER A 124 -30.81 -31.77 31.92
N VAL A 125 -29.82 -31.41 31.11
CA VAL A 125 -28.68 -32.27 30.81
C VAL A 125 -27.41 -31.47 31.08
N ALA A 126 -26.81 -31.75 32.23
CA ALA A 126 -25.41 -31.46 32.50
C ALA A 126 -24.55 -32.43 31.68
N SER A 127 -23.51 -31.94 31.03
CA SER A 127 -22.38 -32.78 30.68
C SER A 127 -21.08 -31.99 30.79
N ASP A 128 -20.30 -32.40 31.79
CA ASP A 128 -18.88 -32.16 31.92
C ASP A 128 -18.13 -32.53 30.64
N MET A 129 -17.26 -31.65 30.17
CA MET A 129 -16.22 -31.95 29.19
C MET A 129 -14.92 -31.30 29.64
N ALA A 130 -13.86 -32.11 29.52
CA ALA A 130 -12.60 -32.01 30.21
C ALA A 130 -11.72 -30.82 29.80
N ASP A 131 -10.98 -30.35 30.80
CA ASP A 131 -9.89 -29.38 30.77
C ASP A 131 -8.67 -29.97 30.03
N ASP A 132 -8.46 -29.55 28.78
CA ASP A 132 -7.26 -29.86 27.99
C ASP A 132 -6.22 -28.76 28.20
N GLY A 133 -5.11 -29.13 28.84
CA GLY A 133 -4.05 -28.24 29.30
C GLY A 133 -3.31 -27.54 28.16
N SER A 134 -3.84 -26.39 27.75
CA SER A 134 -3.12 -25.43 26.90
C SER A 134 -1.98 -24.78 27.70
N ALA A 135 -0.79 -24.77 27.11
CA ALA A 135 0.42 -24.17 27.68
C ALA A 135 0.17 -22.72 28.15
N PRO A 136 0.75 -22.28 29.28
CA PRO A 136 0.47 -20.96 29.84
C PRO A 136 0.87 -19.87 28.85
N ALA A 137 -0.14 -19.17 28.31
CA ALA A 137 0.06 -17.93 27.61
C ALA A 137 0.78 -16.96 28.55
N VAL A 138 2.02 -16.61 28.21
CA VAL A 138 2.79 -15.57 28.93
C VAL A 138 1.93 -14.32 28.96
N GLN A 139 1.48 -13.93 30.15
CA GLN A 139 0.58 -12.81 30.30
C GLN A 139 1.26 -11.53 29.78
N PRO A 140 0.60 -10.76 28.90
CA PRO A 140 1.07 -9.42 28.60
C PRO A 140 1.09 -8.60 29.90
N PRO A 141 1.99 -7.61 30.02
CA PRO A 141 2.06 -6.77 31.22
C PRO A 141 0.69 -6.18 31.55
N PRO A 142 0.36 -6.00 32.84
CA PRO A 142 -0.96 -5.58 33.28
C PRO A 142 -1.39 -4.26 32.60
N ALA A 143 -2.63 -4.25 32.11
CA ALA A 143 -3.22 -3.16 31.34
C ALA A 143 -3.23 -1.80 32.07
N SER A 144 -2.98 -1.79 33.39
CA SER A 144 -2.92 -0.60 34.24
C SER A 144 -1.71 0.31 34.00
N PHE A 145 -0.72 -0.08 33.21
CA PHE A 145 0.42 0.79 32.87
C PHE A 145 0.15 1.76 31.71
N PHE A 146 -0.97 1.61 31.01
CA PHE A 146 -1.26 2.42 29.83
C PHE A 146 -2.34 3.46 30.15
N THR A 147 -1.92 4.69 30.43
CA THR A 147 -2.83 5.82 30.69
C THR A 147 -3.23 6.47 29.37
N HIS A 148 -4.31 7.25 29.38
CA HIS A 148 -4.94 7.88 28.19
C HIS A 148 -3.99 8.73 27.31
N ASN A 149 -2.76 9.01 27.75
CA ASN A 149 -1.70 9.62 26.96
C ASN A 149 -0.99 8.65 25.97
N ASP A 150 -1.32 7.35 25.92
CA ASP A 150 -0.64 6.37 25.04
C ASP A 150 -0.97 6.47 23.54
N ARG A 151 -1.95 7.30 23.17
CA ARG A 151 -2.08 7.76 21.78
C ARG A 151 -1.03 8.78 21.38
N GLN A 152 -0.14 9.17 22.30
CA GLN A 152 1.10 9.80 21.85
C GLN A 152 1.69 8.89 20.78
N THR A 153 1.85 9.47 19.60
CA THR A 153 2.57 8.92 18.45
C THR A 153 3.95 8.38 18.81
N SER A 154 4.41 8.62 20.05
CA SER A 154 5.59 8.03 20.66
C SER A 154 5.49 6.52 20.94
N SER A 155 4.30 5.93 21.08
CA SER A 155 4.19 4.47 21.17
C SER A 155 4.51 3.81 19.83
N GLY A 156 4.29 4.51 18.71
CA GLY A 156 4.88 4.18 17.41
C GLY A 156 4.57 2.75 16.96
N TRP A 157 3.33 2.27 17.11
CA TRP A 157 2.94 0.90 16.74
C TRP A 157 1.90 0.81 15.60
N ASP A 158 1.34 1.93 15.13
CA ASP A 158 0.34 1.98 14.04
C ASP A 158 0.85 1.39 12.70
N TRP A 159 2.15 1.14 12.57
CA TRP A 159 2.74 0.50 11.40
C TRP A 159 2.84 -1.02 11.52
N LEU A 160 2.65 -1.59 12.71
CA LEU A 160 2.78 -3.02 12.97
C LEU A 160 1.57 -3.76 12.40
N ARG A 161 1.82 -4.68 11.47
CA ARG A 161 0.77 -5.43 10.76
C ARG A 161 1.32 -6.72 10.14
N PRO A 162 0.46 -7.63 9.65
CA PRO A 162 0.90 -8.82 8.94
C PRO A 162 1.87 -8.47 7.81
N GLY A 163 3.05 -9.10 7.80
CA GLY A 163 4.12 -8.85 6.82
C GLY A 163 4.98 -7.60 7.06
N TYR A 164 4.67 -6.77 8.06
CA TYR A 164 5.42 -5.58 8.46
C TYR A 164 5.57 -5.56 9.98
N THR A 165 6.29 -6.55 10.51
CA THR A 165 6.50 -6.75 11.95
C THR A 165 7.80 -6.14 12.46
N GLY A 166 8.64 -5.59 11.57
CA GLY A 166 9.93 -5.04 11.94
C GLY A 166 10.60 -4.28 10.80
N GLN A 167 11.81 -3.80 11.08
CA GLN A 167 12.60 -3.11 10.09
C GLN A 167 13.12 -4.12 9.06
N CYS A 168 12.80 -3.86 7.79
CA CYS A 168 13.40 -4.54 6.67
C CYS A 168 14.88 -4.14 6.56
N LYS A 169 15.78 -5.02 6.98
CA LYS A 169 17.23 -4.79 6.96
C LYS A 169 17.85 -5.53 5.79
N LEU A 170 18.76 -4.84 5.12
CA LEU A 170 19.58 -5.38 4.04
C LEU A 170 21.02 -5.39 4.54
N TYR A 171 21.61 -6.59 4.58
CA TYR A 171 23.02 -6.72 4.93
C TYR A 171 23.88 -6.51 3.70
N THR A 172 24.65 -5.43 3.71
CA THR A 172 25.55 -5.07 2.61
C THR A 172 26.99 -5.52 2.86
N ALA A 173 27.22 -6.36 3.88
CA ALA A 173 28.56 -6.88 4.20
C ALA A 173 29.18 -7.59 3.00
N LEU A 174 28.39 -8.40 2.28
CA LEU A 174 28.82 -9.07 1.05
C LEU A 174 29.36 -8.08 0.00
N LEU A 175 28.73 -6.93 -0.18
CA LEU A 175 29.16 -5.91 -1.15
C LEU A 175 30.55 -5.34 -0.84
N ARG A 176 31.03 -5.50 0.40
CA ARG A 176 32.32 -4.99 0.86
C ARG A 176 33.46 -6.01 0.76
N THR A 177 33.17 -7.25 0.38
CA THR A 177 34.16 -8.35 0.41
C THR A 177 35.14 -8.33 -0.77
N CYS A 178 34.67 -8.03 -1.98
CA CYS A 178 35.51 -7.99 -3.19
C CYS A 178 34.97 -6.95 -4.19
N ARG A 179 35.88 -6.28 -4.92
CA ARG A 179 35.53 -5.29 -5.96
C ARG A 179 34.64 -5.90 -7.04
N GLN A 180 34.93 -7.12 -7.49
CA GLN A 180 34.14 -7.77 -8.53
C GLN A 180 32.72 -8.11 -8.03
N ILE A 181 32.60 -8.57 -6.77
CA ILE A 181 31.30 -8.77 -6.12
C ILE A 181 30.53 -7.46 -6.13
N TYR A 182 31.15 -6.35 -5.70
CA TYR A 182 30.50 -5.04 -5.73
C TYR A 182 30.03 -4.67 -7.15
N ILE A 183 30.87 -4.81 -8.17
CA ILE A 183 30.52 -4.45 -9.55
C ILE A 183 29.35 -5.30 -10.07
N GLU A 184 29.35 -6.62 -9.83
CA GLU A 184 28.29 -7.53 -10.29
C GLU A 184 26.97 -7.34 -9.54
N THR A 185 27.04 -6.90 -8.27
CA THR A 185 25.89 -7.00 -7.36
C THR A 185 25.38 -5.69 -6.77
N ASN A 186 26.10 -4.57 -6.89
CA ASN A 186 25.67 -3.28 -6.31
C ASN A 186 24.28 -2.84 -6.78
N ALA A 187 23.85 -3.34 -7.95
CA ALA A 187 22.57 -3.04 -8.54
C ALA A 187 21.41 -3.85 -7.95
N ILE A 188 21.69 -5.05 -7.43
CA ILE A 188 20.68 -5.99 -6.92
C ILE A 188 19.86 -5.36 -5.78
N PRO A 189 20.46 -4.69 -4.76
CA PRO A 189 19.72 -3.99 -3.72
C PRO A 189 18.73 -2.96 -4.24
N SER A 190 19.03 -2.28 -5.35
CA SER A 190 18.14 -1.25 -5.90
C SER A 190 17.07 -1.86 -6.79
N ARG A 191 17.43 -2.89 -7.57
CA ARG A 191 16.58 -3.54 -8.57
C ARG A 191 15.53 -4.48 -7.96
N ASN A 192 15.94 -5.38 -7.08
CA ASN A 192 15.10 -6.50 -6.64
C ASN A 192 14.30 -6.16 -5.37
N MET A 193 14.70 -5.10 -4.67
CA MET A 193 14.14 -4.77 -3.36
C MET A 193 12.96 -3.79 -3.49
N LYS A 194 11.82 -4.20 -2.94
CA LYS A 194 10.71 -3.29 -2.63
C LYS A 194 11.20 -2.21 -1.65
N LYS A 195 11.13 -0.95 -2.04
CA LYS A 195 11.47 0.18 -1.15
C LYS A 195 10.21 0.62 -0.43
N VAL A 196 10.19 0.43 0.89
CA VAL A 196 9.05 0.76 1.75
C VAL A 196 9.26 2.12 2.42
N PHE A 197 8.24 2.97 2.37
CA PHE A 197 8.22 4.30 2.95
C PHE A 197 6.92 4.53 3.74
N TYR A 198 7.00 5.37 4.76
CA TYR A 198 5.85 5.76 5.57
C TYR A 198 5.76 7.28 5.52
N SER A 199 4.66 7.84 5.00
CA SER A 199 4.46 9.29 4.99
C SER A 199 4.11 9.83 6.38
N SER A 200 3.50 9.00 7.22
CA SER A 200 3.06 9.29 8.58
C SER A 200 2.99 8.01 9.40
N GLY A 201 3.17 8.10 10.72
CA GLY A 201 2.96 6.98 11.64
C GLY A 201 3.77 5.72 11.32
N GLY A 202 4.95 5.86 10.72
CA GLY A 202 5.89 4.77 10.49
C GLY A 202 6.76 4.47 11.72
N PRO A 203 7.59 3.42 11.67
CA PRO A 203 8.59 3.20 12.71
C PRO A 203 9.54 4.39 12.80
N TYR A 204 10.09 4.64 13.99
CA TYR A 204 11.12 5.68 14.18
C TYR A 204 12.34 5.52 13.27
N SER A 205 12.64 4.28 12.89
CA SER A 205 13.72 3.92 11.98
C SER A 205 13.30 3.94 10.50
N SER A 206 12.08 4.36 10.19
CA SER A 206 11.61 4.46 8.81
C SER A 206 12.48 5.46 8.04
N ARG A 207 12.70 5.14 6.77
CA ARG A 207 13.39 6.06 5.87
C ARG A 207 12.55 7.34 5.76
N GLY A 208 13.23 8.47 5.60
CA GLY A 208 12.58 9.75 5.27
C GLY A 208 11.78 9.68 3.97
N SER A 209 11.39 10.84 3.45
CA SER A 209 10.58 10.88 2.22
C SER A 209 11.25 10.10 1.07
N PRO A 210 10.49 9.46 0.15
CA PRO A 210 11.07 8.80 -1.02
C PRO A 210 12.02 9.71 -1.81
N VAL A 211 11.69 11.01 -1.92
CA VAL A 211 12.52 12.01 -2.60
C VAL A 211 13.88 12.15 -1.92
N GLU A 212 13.90 12.30 -0.60
CA GLU A 212 15.12 12.45 0.18
C GLU A 212 15.98 11.18 0.14
N TYR A 213 15.36 10.00 0.27
CA TYR A 213 16.11 8.74 0.18
C TYR A 213 16.79 8.61 -1.17
N ILE A 214 16.11 9.00 -2.25
CA ILE A 214 16.65 8.78 -3.59
C ILE A 214 17.63 9.88 -4.01
N SER A 215 17.45 11.12 -3.55
CA SER A 215 18.45 12.18 -3.77
C SER A 215 19.81 11.88 -3.14
N GLN A 216 19.84 10.99 -2.13
CA GLN A 216 21.06 10.49 -1.50
C GLN A 216 21.71 9.32 -2.27
N LEU A 217 21.06 8.75 -3.28
CA LEU A 217 21.60 7.64 -4.07
C LEU A 217 22.39 8.14 -5.29
N PRO A 218 23.43 7.40 -5.71
CA PRO A 218 24.00 7.58 -7.03
C PRO A 218 22.91 7.48 -8.11
N PRO A 219 22.93 8.30 -9.17
CA PRO A 219 21.92 8.28 -10.22
C PRO A 219 21.70 6.88 -10.81
N GLU A 220 22.75 6.09 -10.98
CA GLU A 220 22.70 4.73 -11.52
C GLU A 220 21.89 3.80 -10.61
N ALA A 221 22.09 3.89 -9.30
CA ALA A 221 21.34 3.12 -8.30
C ALA A 221 19.89 3.60 -8.20
N ALA A 222 19.67 4.92 -8.24
CA ALA A 222 18.34 5.51 -8.24
C ALA A 222 17.50 5.01 -9.42
N ARG A 223 18.08 4.97 -10.64
CA ARG A 223 17.44 4.47 -11.87
C ARG A 223 17.05 3.00 -11.81
N GLN A 224 17.65 2.22 -10.92
CA GLN A 224 17.35 0.80 -10.77
C GLN A 224 16.17 0.53 -9.85
N ILE A 225 15.67 1.53 -9.10
CA ILE A 225 14.49 1.35 -8.25
C ILE A 225 13.28 1.08 -9.14
N ARG A 226 12.73 -0.13 -9.04
CA ARG A 226 11.56 -0.56 -9.81
C ARG A 226 10.29 -0.62 -8.98
N HIS A 227 10.42 -0.96 -7.70
CA HIS A 227 9.28 -1.29 -6.84
C HIS A 227 9.27 -0.40 -5.60
N LEU A 228 8.21 0.39 -5.46
CA LEU A 228 8.02 1.29 -4.34
C LEU A 228 6.72 0.94 -3.61
N HIS A 229 6.75 1.00 -2.28
CA HIS A 229 5.59 0.80 -1.43
C HIS A 229 5.49 1.95 -0.43
N ILE A 230 4.40 2.72 -0.49
CA ILE A 230 4.14 3.86 0.38
C ILE A 230 2.97 3.53 1.31
N PHE A 231 3.19 3.64 2.61
CA PHE A 231 2.12 3.78 3.60
C PHE A 231 1.80 5.26 3.71
N THR A 232 0.56 5.65 3.45
CA THR A 232 0.22 7.06 3.34
C THR A 232 -1.19 7.39 3.79
N ASN A 233 -1.33 8.61 4.29
CA ASN A 233 -2.63 9.25 4.45
C ASN A 233 -3.06 10.00 3.18
N LEU A 234 -4.35 10.32 3.11
CA LEU A 234 -4.95 11.01 1.96
C LEU A 234 -4.37 12.41 1.77
N TRP A 235 -4.11 13.13 2.87
CA TRP A 235 -3.51 14.46 2.80
C TRP A 235 -2.15 14.44 2.07
N TRP A 236 -1.30 13.46 2.37
CA TRP A 236 -0.01 13.32 1.71
C TRP A 236 -0.18 12.96 0.22
N LEU A 237 -1.14 12.09 -0.12
CA LEU A 237 -1.46 11.81 -1.53
C LEU A 237 -1.90 13.06 -2.28
N GLU A 238 -2.72 13.90 -1.66
CA GLU A 238 -3.27 15.10 -2.29
C GLU A 238 -2.26 16.26 -2.36
N LYS A 239 -1.40 16.41 -1.35
CA LYS A 239 -0.51 17.59 -1.22
C LYS A 239 0.94 17.28 -1.56
N ARG A 240 1.47 16.12 -1.18
CA ARG A 240 2.91 15.82 -1.25
C ARG A 240 3.30 14.85 -2.36
N PHE A 241 2.38 13.99 -2.79
CA PHE A 241 2.65 13.02 -3.85
C PHE A 241 3.06 13.73 -5.15
N PHE A 242 2.49 14.91 -5.44
CA PHE A 242 2.91 15.74 -6.57
C PHE A 242 4.41 16.00 -6.59
N GLY A 243 4.96 16.50 -5.48
CA GLY A 243 6.39 16.78 -5.37
C GLY A 243 7.24 15.51 -5.49
N MET A 244 6.74 14.38 -4.96
CA MET A 244 7.43 13.09 -5.11
C MET A 244 7.52 12.64 -6.58
N VAL A 245 6.43 12.77 -7.33
CA VAL A 245 6.36 12.29 -8.72
C VAL A 245 7.09 13.23 -9.66
N THR A 246 6.91 14.54 -9.50
CA THR A 246 7.42 15.53 -10.45
C THR A 246 8.84 16.01 -10.13
N ASN A 247 9.30 15.77 -8.89
CA ASN A 247 10.50 16.40 -8.32
C ASN A 247 10.45 17.94 -8.36
N MET A 248 9.25 18.51 -8.49
CA MET A 248 9.04 19.94 -8.37
C MET A 248 8.84 20.27 -6.89
N PRO A 249 9.36 21.42 -6.41
CA PRO A 249 8.97 21.95 -5.11
C PRO A 249 7.45 22.00 -5.03
N ASP A 250 6.92 21.91 -3.82
CA ASP A 250 5.50 21.84 -3.53
C ASP A 250 4.78 23.15 -3.93
N LEU A 251 4.61 23.32 -5.24
CA LEU A 251 4.05 24.48 -5.92
C LEU A 251 2.58 24.68 -5.52
N LEU A 252 1.93 23.63 -5.02
CA LEU A 252 0.57 23.61 -4.50
C LEU A 252 0.48 24.08 -3.04
N SER A 253 1.59 24.05 -2.29
CA SER A 253 1.61 24.47 -0.89
C SER A 253 1.91 25.97 -0.71
N ALA A 254 2.42 26.65 -1.74
CA ALA A 254 2.87 28.04 -1.65
C ALA A 254 1.73 29.08 -1.54
N ASP A 255 0.47 28.69 -1.75
CA ASP A 255 -0.67 29.63 -1.83
C ASP A 255 -1.45 29.82 -0.50
N ILE A 256 -1.06 29.21 0.62
CA ILE A 256 -1.85 29.30 1.87
C ILE A 256 -1.40 30.42 2.81
N ALA A 257 -0.18 30.95 2.70
CA ALA A 257 0.26 32.04 3.56
C ALA A 257 1.34 32.88 2.90
N GLN A 258 0.93 33.84 2.10
CA GLN A 258 1.23 35.27 2.22
C GLN A 258 0.96 35.89 0.85
N PRO A 259 0.05 36.86 0.72
CA PRO A 259 0.13 37.75 -0.42
C PRO A 259 1.54 38.35 -0.35
N VAL A 260 2.41 37.97 -1.29
CA VAL A 260 3.65 38.70 -1.51
C VAL A 260 3.19 40.12 -1.79
N ALA A 261 3.27 40.98 -0.77
CA ALA A 261 3.02 42.38 -0.95
C ALA A 261 3.91 42.79 -2.12
N LEU A 262 3.31 43.32 -3.18
CA LEU A 262 3.98 43.91 -4.35
C LEU A 262 4.78 45.16 -3.95
N HIS A 263 5.41 45.17 -2.78
CA HIS A 263 6.50 46.08 -2.50
C HIS A 263 7.70 45.56 -3.29
N PRO A 264 8.19 46.30 -4.29
CA PRO A 264 9.44 45.96 -4.92
C PRO A 264 10.49 45.81 -3.82
N PRO A 265 11.34 44.76 -3.85
CA PRO A 265 12.44 44.66 -2.90
C PRO A 265 13.19 46.00 -2.93
N PRO A 266 13.57 46.57 -1.78
CA PRO A 266 14.35 47.80 -1.76
C PRO A 266 15.55 47.60 -2.68
N ILE A 267 15.66 48.47 -3.68
CA ILE A 267 16.72 48.41 -4.69
C ILE A 267 18.03 48.29 -3.90
N PRO A 268 18.79 47.18 -4.05
CA PRO A 268 20.05 47.06 -3.36
C PRO A 268 20.91 48.27 -3.75
N PRO A 269 21.56 48.96 -2.80
CA PRO A 269 22.39 50.10 -3.13
C PRO A 269 23.40 49.68 -4.21
N PRO A 270 23.65 50.54 -5.22
CA PRO A 270 24.57 50.21 -6.28
C PRO A 270 25.91 49.76 -5.66
N PRO A 271 26.53 48.69 -6.18
CA PRO A 271 27.82 48.24 -5.67
C PRO A 271 28.77 49.44 -5.68
N ARG A 272 29.42 49.71 -4.54
CA ARG A 272 30.33 50.87 -4.36
C ARG A 272 31.47 50.90 -5.37
N ASP A 273 31.73 49.79 -6.05
CA ASP A 273 32.72 49.68 -7.10
C ASP A 273 32.20 48.79 -8.25
N PRO A 274 31.69 49.39 -9.34
CA PRO A 274 31.21 48.66 -10.50
C PRO A 274 32.32 47.88 -11.22
N VAL A 275 33.59 48.28 -11.05
CA VAL A 275 34.75 47.63 -11.68
C VAL A 275 35.05 46.30 -11.00
N LEU A 276 34.97 46.23 -9.66
CA LEU A 276 35.11 44.98 -8.91
C LEU A 276 33.96 44.00 -9.15
N ALA A 277 32.74 44.49 -9.36
CA ALA A 277 31.59 43.65 -9.69
C ALA A 277 31.74 43.02 -11.09
N LEU A 278 32.15 43.81 -12.08
CA LEU A 278 32.45 43.33 -13.44
C LEU A 278 33.65 42.37 -13.46
N SER A 279 34.71 42.66 -12.69
CA SER A 279 35.88 41.78 -12.53
C SER A 279 35.48 40.41 -11.98
N ARG A 280 34.59 40.33 -10.98
CA ARG A 280 34.12 39.04 -10.42
C ARG A 280 33.27 38.25 -11.41
N ILE A 281 32.42 38.92 -12.20
CA ILE A 281 31.60 38.29 -13.23
C ILE A 281 32.48 37.76 -14.38
N LEU A 282 33.53 38.49 -14.76
CA LEU A 282 34.45 38.08 -15.82
C LEU A 282 35.45 37.00 -15.37
N GLN A 283 35.89 37.01 -14.11
CA GLN A 283 36.79 35.98 -13.55
C GLN A 283 36.06 34.68 -13.20
N ASN A 284 34.76 34.75 -12.93
CA ASN A 284 33.89 33.60 -12.75
C ASN A 284 32.67 33.76 -13.66
N PRO A 285 32.82 33.56 -15.00
CA PRO A 285 31.66 33.57 -15.87
C PRO A 285 30.67 32.56 -15.30
N PRO A 286 29.40 32.94 -15.05
CA PRO A 286 28.41 32.01 -14.55
C PRO A 286 28.45 30.82 -15.50
N ARG A 287 28.88 29.66 -14.99
CA ARG A 287 28.89 28.43 -15.78
C ARG A 287 27.45 28.25 -16.23
N ILE A 288 27.15 28.61 -17.47
CA ILE A 288 25.88 28.28 -18.10
C ILE A 288 25.84 26.76 -18.00
N PRO A 289 24.96 26.18 -17.17
CA PRO A 289 24.92 24.73 -17.03
C PRO A 289 24.66 24.19 -18.43
N SER A 290 25.65 23.46 -18.96
CA SER A 290 25.63 22.86 -20.28
C SER A 290 24.39 21.99 -20.40
N SER A 291 23.33 22.54 -20.99
CA SER A 291 21.94 22.07 -20.90
C SER A 291 21.42 21.89 -19.45
N PRO A 292 20.22 22.37 -19.11
CA PRO A 292 19.57 21.98 -17.86
C PRO A 292 19.33 20.47 -17.94
N ARG A 293 20.24 19.67 -17.37
CA ARG A 293 20.03 18.23 -17.22
C ARG A 293 18.69 18.07 -16.52
N ARG A 294 17.75 17.43 -17.21
CA ARG A 294 16.40 17.18 -16.70
C ARG A 294 16.54 16.63 -15.27
N PRO A 295 15.95 17.29 -14.25
CA PRO A 295 16.09 16.82 -12.89
C PRO A 295 15.54 15.39 -12.84
N TRP A 296 16.37 14.47 -12.37
CA TRP A 296 16.03 13.06 -12.33
C TRP A 296 14.72 12.87 -11.53
N ARG A 297 13.81 12.02 -12.04
CA ARG A 297 12.49 11.80 -11.45
C ARG A 297 12.38 10.37 -10.95
N VAL A 298 11.99 10.23 -9.68
CA VAL A 298 11.75 8.93 -9.02
C VAL A 298 10.80 8.06 -9.83
N SER A 299 9.77 8.68 -10.38
CA SER A 299 8.67 8.02 -11.10
C SER A 299 9.05 7.39 -12.42
N GLU A 300 10.06 7.89 -13.14
CA GLU A 300 10.34 7.51 -14.54
C GLU A 300 10.65 6.02 -14.69
N HIS A 301 11.16 5.42 -13.62
CA HIS A 301 11.73 4.08 -13.61
C HIS A 301 10.92 3.07 -12.79
N LEU A 302 9.90 3.53 -12.09
CA LEU A 302 9.02 2.68 -11.30
C LEU A 302 8.16 1.83 -12.23
N THR A 303 8.22 0.52 -12.05
CA THR A 303 7.35 -0.44 -12.76
C THR A 303 6.22 -0.93 -11.90
N LYS A 304 6.40 -0.91 -10.56
CA LYS A 304 5.37 -1.26 -9.58
C LYS A 304 5.30 -0.21 -8.48
N LEU A 305 4.10 0.31 -8.24
CA LEU A 305 3.80 1.16 -7.10
C LEU A 305 2.73 0.47 -6.25
N ARG A 306 3.01 0.31 -4.96
CA ARG A 306 2.03 -0.09 -3.96
C ARG A 306 1.75 1.08 -3.04
N ILE A 307 0.49 1.35 -2.77
CA ILE A 307 0.02 2.35 -1.82
C ILE A 307 -0.79 1.60 -0.77
N THR A 308 -0.60 1.92 0.50
CA THR A 308 -1.43 1.39 1.57
C THR A 308 -1.96 2.54 2.39
N ILE A 309 -3.29 2.58 2.52
CA ILE A 309 -4.00 3.51 3.39
C ILE A 309 -4.50 2.68 4.56
N ARG A 310 -3.84 2.84 5.72
CA ARG A 310 -4.21 2.14 6.96
C ARG A 310 -5.50 2.69 7.53
N ARG A 311 -6.07 1.96 8.50
CA ARG A 311 -7.18 2.46 9.32
C ARG A 311 -6.91 3.86 9.88
N THR A 312 -5.69 4.10 10.37
CA THR A 312 -5.26 5.37 10.99
C THR A 312 -4.82 6.44 10.00
N ASP A 313 -4.74 6.10 8.71
CA ASP A 313 -4.38 7.03 7.64
C ASP A 313 -5.62 7.73 7.04
N TRP A 314 -6.83 7.30 7.41
CA TRP A 314 -8.09 7.92 7.00
C TRP A 314 -8.35 9.22 7.78
N PRO A 315 -8.76 10.32 7.13
CA PRO A 315 -9.15 11.54 7.83
C PRO A 315 -10.31 11.31 8.80
N GLY A 316 -10.15 11.72 10.06
CA GLY A 316 -11.19 11.59 11.08
C GLY A 316 -11.54 10.14 11.44
N TRP A 317 -10.58 9.23 11.25
CA TRP A 317 -10.72 7.82 11.58
C TRP A 317 -11.10 7.62 13.06
N GLU A 318 -10.58 8.47 13.95
CA GLU A 318 -10.84 8.47 15.39
C GLU A 318 -12.29 8.83 15.68
N SER A 319 -12.87 9.79 14.97
CA SER A 319 -14.25 10.24 15.17
C SER A 319 -15.28 9.39 14.44
N ASN A 320 -14.88 8.25 13.89
CA ASN A 320 -15.72 7.41 13.02
C ASN A 320 -16.29 8.19 11.81
N SER A 321 -15.52 9.16 11.30
CA SER A 321 -15.94 9.95 10.13
C SER A 321 -16.17 9.05 8.92
N PRO A 322 -17.11 9.40 8.01
CA PRO A 322 -17.32 8.65 6.78
C PRO A 322 -16.04 8.56 5.94
N LEU A 323 -15.78 7.39 5.38
CA LEU A 323 -14.65 7.17 4.48
C LEU A 323 -14.87 7.92 3.17
N ALA A 324 -13.83 8.58 2.68
CA ALA A 324 -13.88 9.30 1.41
C ALA A 324 -12.52 9.27 0.71
N MET A 325 -12.49 8.94 -0.57
CA MET A 325 -11.30 8.99 -1.41
C MET A 325 -11.71 9.13 -2.87
N ASN A 326 -11.23 10.16 -3.56
CA ASN A 326 -11.43 10.31 -5.01
C ASN A 326 -10.09 10.70 -5.67
N PRO A 327 -9.46 9.82 -6.47
CA PRO A 327 -8.23 10.14 -7.19
C PRO A 327 -8.34 11.30 -8.17
N PHE A 328 -9.55 11.56 -8.66
CA PHE A 328 -9.86 12.54 -9.70
C PHE A 328 -10.75 13.68 -9.18
N GLY A 329 -11.03 13.68 -7.88
CA GLY A 329 -11.82 14.71 -7.23
C GLY A 329 -10.90 15.79 -6.68
N ALA A 330 -11.26 17.05 -6.91
CA ALA A 330 -10.64 18.14 -6.21
C ALA A 330 -11.14 18.13 -4.77
N ASP A 331 -10.24 18.11 -3.79
CA ASP A 331 -10.63 18.38 -2.40
C ASP A 331 -11.03 19.87 -2.29
N PRO A 332 -12.31 20.20 -2.08
CA PRO A 332 -12.68 21.56 -1.76
C PRO A 332 -12.29 21.71 -0.30
N ILE A 333 -11.31 22.57 -0.02
CA ILE A 333 -10.77 22.90 1.30
C ILE A 333 -11.88 23.12 2.36
N ASP A 334 -13.12 23.41 1.95
CA ASP A 334 -14.28 23.67 2.80
C ASP A 334 -15.50 22.71 2.64
N ARG A 335 -15.44 21.64 1.83
CA ARG A 335 -16.58 20.70 1.67
C ARG A 335 -16.30 19.34 2.30
N PRO A 336 -17.33 18.67 2.86
CA PRO A 336 -17.18 17.31 3.34
C PRO A 336 -16.85 16.38 2.16
N ALA A 337 -15.60 15.95 2.06
CA ALA A 337 -15.07 15.11 0.98
C ALA A 337 -15.96 13.88 0.68
N HIS A 338 -16.61 13.30 1.70
CA HIS A 338 -17.52 12.17 1.53
C HIS A 338 -18.74 12.49 0.64
N ARG A 339 -19.34 13.68 0.73
CA ARG A 339 -20.52 14.03 -0.09
C ARG A 339 -20.13 14.20 -1.56
N LEU A 340 -18.96 14.80 -1.78
CA LEU A 340 -18.40 14.97 -3.11
C LEU A 340 -18.11 13.59 -3.72
N MET A 341 -17.41 12.74 -2.98
CA MET A 341 -17.14 11.36 -3.39
C MET A 341 -18.43 10.59 -3.70
N GLN A 342 -19.44 10.64 -2.83
CA GLN A 342 -20.71 9.94 -3.05
C GLN A 342 -21.43 10.42 -4.32
N ARG A 343 -21.43 11.73 -4.56
CA ARG A 343 -21.98 12.32 -5.78
C ARG A 343 -21.22 11.85 -7.02
N ASP A 344 -19.88 11.91 -6.99
CA ASP A 344 -19.04 11.53 -8.11
C ASP A 344 -19.10 10.01 -8.37
N MET A 345 -19.20 9.22 -7.31
CA MET A 345 -19.48 7.78 -7.36
C MET A 345 -20.81 7.48 -8.04
N HIS A 346 -21.89 8.15 -7.62
CA HIS A 346 -23.20 8.02 -8.26
C HIS A 346 -23.17 8.43 -9.73
N ALA A 347 -22.56 9.57 -10.04
CA ALA A 347 -22.43 10.07 -11.40
C ALA A 347 -21.63 9.10 -12.29
N SER A 348 -20.56 8.51 -11.76
CA SER A 348 -19.75 7.52 -12.47
C SER A 348 -20.55 6.26 -12.79
N PHE A 349 -21.31 5.74 -11.81
CA PHE A 349 -22.15 4.56 -12.06
C PHE A 349 -23.25 4.85 -13.09
N GLN A 350 -23.88 6.02 -13.04
CA GLN A 350 -24.87 6.42 -14.04
C GLN A 350 -24.26 6.57 -15.43
N ALA A 351 -23.07 7.16 -15.54
CA ALA A 351 -22.35 7.27 -16.80
C ALA A 351 -22.00 5.88 -17.36
N ASP A 352 -21.49 4.97 -16.53
CA ASP A 352 -21.13 3.61 -16.93
C ASP A 352 -22.33 2.79 -17.42
N MET A 353 -23.52 2.96 -16.82
CA MET A 353 -24.73 2.30 -17.32
C MET A 353 -25.15 2.77 -18.71
N ASN A 354 -24.81 4.01 -19.09
CA ASN A 354 -25.19 4.60 -20.37
C ASN A 354 -24.12 4.45 -21.47
N LEU A 355 -22.88 4.10 -21.13
CA LEU A 355 -21.78 3.97 -22.09
C LEU A 355 -21.64 2.53 -22.61
N ASN A 356 -21.45 2.39 -23.92
CA ASN A 356 -21.06 1.10 -24.51
C ASN A 356 -19.69 0.66 -23.99
N LEU A 357 -19.43 -0.66 -23.91
CA LEU A 357 -18.13 -1.23 -23.49
C LEU A 357 -16.91 -0.60 -24.19
N ARG A 358 -17.05 -0.23 -25.48
CA ARG A 358 -16.01 0.48 -26.22
C ARG A 358 -15.72 1.89 -25.69
N GLN A 359 -16.74 2.62 -25.26
CA GLN A 359 -16.59 3.96 -24.66
C GLN A 359 -16.08 3.89 -23.23
N ARG A 360 -16.33 2.79 -22.50
CA ARG A 360 -15.73 2.59 -21.15
C ARG A 360 -14.21 2.48 -21.18
N ASN A 361 -13.65 2.06 -22.31
CA ASN A 361 -12.21 1.88 -22.50
C ASN A 361 -11.50 3.09 -23.10
N SER A 362 -12.22 4.14 -23.51
CA SER A 362 -11.55 5.35 -24.02
C SER A 362 -10.81 6.06 -22.89
N SER A 363 -9.55 6.41 -23.15
CA SER A 363 -8.76 7.28 -22.28
C SER A 363 -9.56 8.54 -21.94
N PRO A 364 -9.53 9.01 -20.68
CA PRO A 364 -10.19 10.26 -20.33
C PRO A 364 -9.63 11.38 -21.21
N SER A 365 -10.47 12.01 -22.03
CA SER A 365 -10.07 13.13 -22.89
C SER A 365 -10.05 14.44 -22.12
N ARG A 366 -10.79 14.54 -21.01
CA ARG A 366 -10.93 15.74 -20.20
C ARG A 366 -10.91 15.41 -18.72
N VAL A 367 -10.14 16.16 -17.94
CA VAL A 367 -10.08 16.00 -16.47
C VAL A 367 -10.22 17.35 -15.81
N GLU A 368 -10.98 17.45 -14.72
CA GLU A 368 -11.33 18.76 -14.15
C GLU A 368 -10.14 19.54 -13.59
N ARG A 369 -9.11 18.89 -13.00
CA ARG A 369 -7.96 19.59 -12.39
C ARG A 369 -6.66 18.79 -12.41
N TRP A 370 -5.52 19.48 -12.53
CA TRP A 370 -4.17 18.90 -12.44
C TRP A 370 -3.76 18.44 -11.05
N ALA A 371 -4.30 19.06 -10.00
CA ALA A 371 -3.94 18.77 -8.61
C ALA A 371 -4.47 17.40 -8.12
N ASN A 372 -5.19 16.69 -8.97
CA ASN A 372 -5.72 15.38 -8.68
C ASN A 372 -4.61 14.32 -8.72
N TRP A 373 -4.38 13.63 -7.61
CA TRP A 373 -3.26 12.70 -7.50
C TRP A 373 -3.37 11.52 -8.47
N GLY A 374 -4.58 11.18 -8.93
CA GLY A 374 -4.82 10.17 -9.96
C GLY A 374 -4.25 10.53 -11.34
N LEU A 375 -3.96 11.81 -11.63
CA LEU A 375 -3.31 12.21 -12.88
C LEU A 375 -1.79 12.17 -12.83
N LEU A 376 -1.20 12.11 -11.64
CA LEU A 376 0.26 12.08 -11.50
C LEU A 376 0.88 10.82 -12.12
N PHE A 377 0.08 9.79 -12.34
CA PHE A 377 0.48 8.59 -13.05
C PHE A 377 0.90 8.83 -14.50
N LEU A 378 0.47 9.93 -15.13
CA LEU A 378 0.95 10.36 -16.46
C LEU A 378 2.47 10.54 -16.48
N GLN A 379 3.08 10.91 -15.35
CA GLN A 379 4.53 11.09 -15.21
C GLN A 379 5.29 9.79 -14.88
N MET A 380 4.59 8.68 -14.67
CA MET A 380 5.20 7.39 -14.32
C MET A 380 5.29 6.48 -15.56
N VAL A 381 6.01 6.91 -16.60
CA VAL A 381 5.99 6.26 -17.94
C VAL A 381 6.33 4.76 -17.96
N SER A 382 7.10 4.28 -16.98
CA SER A 382 7.47 2.87 -16.84
C SER A 382 6.48 2.04 -16.00
N LEU A 383 5.46 2.67 -15.43
CA LEU A 383 4.57 2.01 -14.47
C LEU A 383 3.68 1.00 -15.19
N LYS A 384 3.76 -0.24 -14.72
CA LYS A 384 3.00 -1.39 -15.25
C LYS A 384 1.93 -1.86 -14.28
N MET A 385 2.12 -1.61 -13.00
CA MET A 385 1.27 -2.13 -11.93
C MET A 385 1.14 -1.10 -10.80
N LEU A 386 -0.11 -0.77 -10.48
CA LEU A 386 -0.48 -0.03 -9.29
C LEU A 386 -1.26 -0.98 -8.38
N THR A 387 -0.92 -1.01 -7.10
CA THR A 387 -1.66 -1.76 -6.09
C THR A 387 -2.05 -0.80 -4.99
N ILE A 388 -3.32 -0.78 -4.60
CA ILE A 388 -3.79 0.01 -3.45
C ILE A 388 -4.40 -0.95 -2.44
N ASP A 389 -3.88 -0.92 -1.22
CA ASP A 389 -4.45 -1.61 -0.06
C ASP A 389 -5.30 -0.60 0.71
N PHE A 390 -6.60 -0.85 0.74
CA PHE A 390 -7.54 -0.10 1.55
C PHE A 390 -7.76 -0.88 2.84
N GLU A 391 -7.34 -0.32 3.98
CA GLU A 391 -7.55 -0.93 5.28
C GLU A 391 -8.49 -0.09 6.14
N THR A 392 -9.49 -0.72 6.74
CA THR A 392 -10.37 -0.10 7.72
C THR A 392 -10.81 -1.11 8.78
N SER A 393 -11.64 -0.71 9.74
CA SER A 393 -12.21 -1.60 10.75
C SER A 393 -13.57 -2.15 10.31
N GLU A 394 -13.99 -3.26 10.93
CA GLU A 394 -15.27 -3.96 10.67
C GLU A 394 -16.51 -3.05 10.65
N ASP A 395 -16.56 -2.00 11.47
CA ASP A 395 -17.65 -1.01 11.52
C ASP A 395 -17.78 -0.18 10.25
N LYS A 396 -16.73 -0.13 9.43
CA LYS A 396 -16.68 0.61 8.16
C LYS A 396 -16.71 -0.30 6.93
N ARG A 397 -17.02 -1.59 7.09
CA ARG A 397 -17.02 -2.60 6.02
C ARG A 397 -17.82 -2.14 4.80
N ASN A 398 -19.09 -1.77 4.99
CA ASN A 398 -19.99 -1.42 3.89
C ASN A 398 -19.55 -0.14 3.14
N GLU A 399 -19.06 0.86 3.88
CA GLU A 399 -18.50 2.08 3.29
C GLU A 399 -17.28 1.75 2.42
N MET A 400 -16.39 0.90 2.92
CA MET A 400 -15.19 0.50 2.19
C MET A 400 -15.51 -0.38 0.97
N GLU A 401 -16.43 -1.33 1.10
CA GLU A 401 -16.87 -2.17 -0.04
C GLU A 401 -17.42 -1.32 -1.17
N SER A 402 -18.19 -0.27 -0.84
CA SER A 402 -18.72 0.67 -1.83
C SER A 402 -17.60 1.44 -2.54
N ILE A 403 -16.60 1.93 -1.79
CA ILE A 403 -15.42 2.63 -2.36
C ILE A 403 -14.60 1.68 -3.23
N VAL A 404 -14.33 0.46 -2.77
CA VAL A 404 -13.53 -0.54 -3.48
C VAL A 404 -14.24 -1.01 -4.75
N HIS A 405 -15.55 -1.21 -4.70
CA HIS A 405 -16.37 -1.52 -5.86
C HIS A 405 -16.29 -0.39 -6.90
N TRP A 406 -16.49 0.86 -6.48
CA TRP A 406 -16.35 2.02 -7.35
C TRP A 406 -14.93 2.14 -7.93
N ALA A 407 -13.90 1.96 -7.10
CA ALA A 407 -12.50 2.04 -7.50
C ALA A 407 -12.13 1.00 -8.56
N ARG A 408 -12.56 -0.27 -8.37
CA ARG A 408 -12.33 -1.35 -9.33
C ARG A 408 -13.02 -1.06 -10.66
N GLN A 409 -14.30 -0.67 -10.61
CA GLN A 409 -15.12 -0.50 -11.81
C GLN A 409 -14.71 0.74 -12.61
N THR A 410 -14.48 1.87 -11.94
CA THR A 410 -14.43 3.19 -12.60
C THR A 410 -13.04 3.83 -12.62
N TRP A 411 -12.15 3.53 -11.67
CA TRP A 411 -10.87 4.22 -11.64
C TRP A 411 -9.97 3.72 -12.77
N ARG A 412 -9.42 4.69 -13.51
CA ARG A 412 -8.58 4.48 -14.68
C ARG A 412 -7.41 5.44 -14.57
N PHE A 413 -6.21 4.91 -14.32
CA PHE A 413 -5.03 5.74 -14.12
C PHE A 413 -4.26 5.88 -15.44
N PRO A 414 -4.25 7.07 -16.06
CA PRO A 414 -3.55 7.27 -17.31
C PRO A 414 -2.03 7.30 -17.08
N VAL A 415 -1.28 6.67 -17.98
CA VAL A 415 0.18 6.56 -17.97
C VAL A 415 0.69 6.84 -19.38
N LEU A 416 1.60 7.81 -19.54
CA LEU A 416 2.19 8.08 -20.84
C LEU A 416 3.16 6.98 -21.27
N GLN A 417 3.26 6.74 -22.58
CA GLN A 417 4.28 5.85 -23.15
C GLN A 417 5.68 6.44 -23.07
N HIS A 418 5.80 7.75 -23.28
CA HIS A 418 7.04 8.50 -23.23
C HIS A 418 6.75 9.95 -22.81
N LEU A 419 7.78 10.62 -22.29
CA LEU A 419 7.77 12.06 -22.08
C LEU A 419 8.62 12.67 -23.20
N SER A 420 8.11 13.69 -23.89
CA SER A 420 8.79 14.32 -25.02
C SER A 420 10.08 15.03 -24.60
N GLY A 421 10.12 15.52 -23.35
CA GLY A 421 11.25 16.34 -22.89
C GLY A 421 11.05 17.84 -23.12
N ASP A 422 10.05 18.23 -23.91
CA ASP A 422 9.83 19.60 -24.36
C ASP A 422 8.58 20.25 -23.71
N SER A 423 8.19 21.42 -24.21
CA SER A 423 7.02 22.17 -23.72
C SER A 423 5.70 21.46 -23.97
N SER A 424 5.65 20.41 -24.81
CA SER A 424 4.44 19.63 -25.05
C SER A 424 4.16 18.60 -23.95
N ASP A 425 5.06 18.39 -22.99
CA ASP A 425 4.77 17.48 -21.88
C ASP A 425 3.69 18.04 -20.95
N PRO A 426 2.75 17.20 -20.45
CA PRO A 426 1.62 17.68 -19.67
C PRO A 426 2.00 18.33 -18.33
N PHE A 427 3.21 18.07 -17.83
CA PHE A 427 3.70 18.55 -16.52
C PHE A 427 4.90 19.47 -16.68
N THR A 428 4.88 20.32 -17.70
CA THR A 428 5.80 21.47 -17.75
C THR A 428 5.37 22.51 -16.72
N ALA A 429 6.32 23.29 -16.20
CA ALA A 429 6.01 24.37 -15.29
C ALA A 429 5.00 25.36 -15.90
N GLU A 430 5.10 25.58 -17.21
CA GLU A 430 4.19 26.41 -18.01
C GLU A 430 2.76 25.83 -18.04
N HIS A 431 2.58 24.56 -18.40
CA HIS A 431 1.25 23.93 -18.37
C HIS A 431 0.65 23.92 -16.97
N ILE A 432 1.44 23.56 -15.96
CA ILE A 432 0.98 23.59 -14.57
C ILE A 432 0.54 25.00 -14.19
N GLN A 433 1.30 26.04 -14.56
CA GLN A 433 0.97 27.42 -14.23
C GLN A 433 -0.27 27.93 -14.98
N ILE A 434 -0.43 27.60 -16.26
CA ILE A 434 -1.60 27.97 -17.08
C ILE A 434 -2.89 27.34 -16.51
N HIS A 435 -2.80 26.11 -16.03
CA HIS A 435 -3.95 25.33 -15.60
C HIS A 435 -4.05 25.17 -14.07
N ARG A 436 -3.34 26.00 -13.30
CA ARG A 436 -3.34 25.99 -11.83
C ARG A 436 -4.71 26.30 -11.22
N HIS A 437 -5.60 26.93 -11.99
CA HIS A 437 -6.91 27.39 -11.51
C HIS A 437 -8.03 26.84 -12.41
N ASP A 438 -8.83 25.92 -11.84
CA ASP A 438 -10.17 25.45 -12.24
C ASP A 438 -10.43 25.03 -13.69
N ASN A 439 -9.44 25.13 -14.58
CA ASN A 439 -9.59 24.78 -15.98
C ASN A 439 -9.35 23.28 -16.17
N PRO A 440 -10.31 22.59 -16.82
CA PRO A 440 -10.12 21.21 -17.15
C PRO A 440 -8.92 21.04 -18.08
N VAL A 441 -8.19 19.97 -17.83
CA VAL A 441 -7.07 19.49 -18.62
C VAL A 441 -7.61 18.76 -19.83
N ASP A 442 -7.27 19.24 -21.02
CA ASP A 442 -7.49 18.50 -22.25
C ASP A 442 -6.34 17.51 -22.47
N LEU A 443 -6.63 16.22 -22.40
CA LEU A 443 -5.66 15.14 -22.63
C LEU A 443 -5.63 14.70 -24.10
N THR A 444 -6.48 15.26 -24.96
CA THR A 444 -6.56 14.96 -26.40
C THR A 444 -5.20 15.04 -27.11
N PRO A 445 -4.32 16.02 -26.82
CA PRO A 445 -3.00 16.10 -27.45
C PRO A 445 -2.12 14.85 -27.24
N TRP A 446 -2.34 14.11 -26.15
CA TRP A 446 -1.58 12.90 -25.82
C TRP A 446 -2.37 11.62 -25.97
N SER A 447 -3.60 11.67 -26.50
CA SER A 447 -4.50 10.52 -26.59
C SER A 447 -3.87 9.27 -27.21
N SER A 448 -3.02 9.43 -28.23
CA SER A 448 -2.27 8.34 -28.89
C SER A 448 -1.15 7.73 -28.04
N SER A 449 -0.63 8.48 -27.07
CA SER A 449 0.48 8.10 -26.19
C SER A 449 0.02 7.71 -24.78
N ILE A 450 -1.25 7.91 -24.45
CA ILE A 450 -1.82 7.54 -23.16
C ILE A 450 -2.17 6.05 -23.20
N ARG A 451 -1.62 5.31 -22.23
CA ARG A 451 -2.10 3.99 -21.82
C ARG A 451 -2.86 4.13 -20.51
N VAL A 452 -3.62 3.11 -20.14
CA VAL A 452 -4.44 3.15 -18.93
C VAL A 452 -4.18 1.92 -18.07
N LEU A 453 -3.97 2.15 -16.77
CA LEU A 453 -4.01 1.08 -15.77
C LEU A 453 -5.47 0.82 -15.38
N THR A 454 -5.90 -0.43 -15.47
CA THR A 454 -7.28 -0.87 -15.19
C THR A 454 -7.30 -2.00 -14.17
N ALA A 455 -8.31 -2.05 -13.30
CA ALA A 455 -8.52 -3.14 -12.34
C ALA A 455 -9.67 -4.09 -12.74
N GLU A 456 -10.26 -3.92 -13.91
CA GLU A 456 -11.44 -4.66 -14.39
C GLU A 456 -11.22 -6.19 -14.35
N ASP A 457 -10.06 -6.64 -14.85
CA ASP A 457 -9.72 -8.06 -14.99
C ASP A 457 -9.13 -8.66 -13.71
N HIS A 458 -8.96 -7.86 -12.64
CA HIS A 458 -8.35 -8.31 -11.40
C HIS A 458 -9.41 -8.53 -10.32
N GLU A 459 -9.33 -9.69 -9.68
CA GLU A 459 -10.08 -9.94 -8.47
C GLU A 459 -9.59 -9.06 -7.31
N VAL A 460 -10.52 -8.54 -6.52
CA VAL A 460 -10.20 -7.83 -5.29
C VAL A 460 -9.80 -8.86 -4.24
N LYS A 461 -8.54 -8.84 -3.82
CA LYS A 461 -8.10 -9.73 -2.74
C LYS A 461 -8.58 -9.15 -1.41
N ARG A 462 -9.24 -9.99 -0.62
CA ARG A 462 -9.73 -9.65 0.70
C ARG A 462 -8.89 -10.37 1.75
N SER A 463 -8.56 -9.67 2.82
CA SER A 463 -7.91 -10.27 3.98
C SER A 463 -8.25 -9.50 5.23
N SER A 464 -8.22 -10.16 6.39
CA SER A 464 -8.44 -9.52 7.67
C SER A 464 -7.40 -9.94 8.69
N TRP A 465 -7.28 -9.13 9.74
CA TRP A 465 -6.44 -9.43 10.90
C TRP A 465 -6.95 -8.69 12.13
N ARG A 466 -6.63 -9.21 13.33
CA ARG A 466 -7.03 -8.56 14.59
C ARG A 466 -6.11 -7.37 14.89
N GLY A 467 -6.69 -6.17 14.92
CA GLY A 467 -5.97 -4.93 15.22
C GLY A 467 -5.51 -4.83 16.67
N LEU A 468 -4.83 -3.73 16.98
CA LEU A 468 -4.40 -3.35 18.33
C LEU A 468 -5.44 -2.47 19.02
N ARG A 469 -5.38 -2.37 20.35
CA ARG A 469 -6.32 -1.56 21.16
C ARG A 469 -6.49 -0.12 20.65
N HIS A 470 -5.42 0.50 20.14
CA HIS A 470 -5.46 1.88 19.66
C HIS A 470 -6.16 2.05 18.31
N HIS A 471 -6.42 0.97 17.57
CA HIS A 471 -7.18 1.02 16.30
C HIS A 471 -8.69 1.21 16.51
N PHE A 472 -9.20 1.12 17.74
CA PHE A 472 -10.58 1.51 18.02
C PHE A 472 -10.76 3.02 17.82
N ALA A 473 -11.89 3.39 17.21
CA ALA A 473 -12.36 4.79 17.17
C ALA A 473 -12.56 5.33 18.60
N ASP A 474 -12.65 6.65 18.75
CA ASP A 474 -12.95 7.36 20.01
C ASP A 474 -14.40 7.30 20.45
N SER A 475 -15.27 6.97 19.52
CA SER A 475 -16.71 6.84 19.75
C SER A 475 -17.18 5.47 19.32
N CYS A 476 -18.21 4.97 20.01
CA CYS A 476 -18.90 3.78 19.55
C CYS A 476 -19.60 4.06 18.23
N PRO A 477 -19.40 3.24 17.18
CA PRO A 477 -20.07 3.46 15.91
C PRO A 477 -21.60 3.26 15.99
N SER A 478 -22.10 2.58 17.02
CA SER A 478 -23.54 2.32 17.21
C SER A 478 -24.25 3.38 18.05
N CYS A 479 -23.69 3.78 19.20
CA CYS A 479 -24.35 4.75 20.11
C CYS A 479 -23.66 6.11 20.19
N HIS A 480 -22.55 6.31 19.46
CA HIS A 480 -21.74 7.53 19.43
C HIS A 480 -21.16 8.01 20.77
N THR A 481 -21.37 7.27 21.87
CA THR A 481 -20.77 7.54 23.17
C THR A 481 -19.25 7.51 23.05
N ARG A 482 -18.59 8.54 23.58
CA ARG A 482 -17.13 8.61 23.63
C ARG A 482 -16.60 7.70 24.72
N TRP A 483 -15.47 7.05 24.45
CA TRP A 483 -14.83 6.15 25.42
C TRP A 483 -14.16 6.86 26.59
N LEU A 484 -14.19 8.18 26.65
CA LEU A 484 -13.71 8.92 27.82
C LEU A 484 -14.76 9.00 28.93
N ASP A 485 -16.02 8.73 28.61
CA ASP A 485 -17.16 8.93 29.51
C ASP A 485 -17.54 7.65 30.29
N VAL A 486 -16.56 6.72 30.49
CA VAL A 486 -16.75 5.31 30.93
C VAL A 486 -17.30 5.12 32.36
N GLY A 487 -17.82 6.16 32.99
CA GLY A 487 -18.68 6.00 34.17
C GLY A 487 -20.10 5.52 33.82
N SER A 488 -20.55 5.62 32.56
CA SER A 488 -21.92 5.26 32.22
C SER A 488 -22.10 3.73 32.08
N THR A 489 -22.88 3.14 32.99
CA THR A 489 -23.38 1.75 32.90
C THR A 489 -24.32 1.51 31.70
N LEU A 490 -24.80 2.57 31.04
CA LEU A 490 -25.68 2.53 29.87
C LEU A 490 -24.92 2.37 28.52
N GLY A 491 -24.01 1.40 28.44
CA GLY A 491 -23.37 1.06 27.17
C GLY A 491 -24.28 0.19 26.28
N CYS A 492 -24.29 0.40 24.96
CA CYS A 492 -24.88 -0.57 24.04
C CYS A 492 -24.04 -1.87 24.01
N GLU A 493 -24.60 -2.95 23.46
CA GLU A 493 -23.91 -4.25 23.32
C GLU A 493 -22.53 -4.12 22.67
N ARG A 494 -22.42 -3.27 21.63
CA ARG A 494 -21.15 -3.01 20.96
C ARG A 494 -20.11 -2.35 21.87
N CYS A 495 -20.53 -1.45 22.76
CA CYS A 495 -19.63 -0.89 23.79
C CYS A 495 -19.13 -1.97 24.75
N HIS A 496 -20.00 -2.92 25.10
CA HIS A 496 -19.65 -4.03 25.96
C HIS A 496 -18.61 -4.95 25.29
N ASN A 497 -18.89 -5.41 24.07
CA ASN A 497 -17.97 -6.29 23.32
C ASN A 497 -16.62 -5.62 23.06
N MET A 498 -16.64 -4.34 22.74
CA MET A 498 -15.41 -3.59 22.52
C MET A 498 -14.60 -3.40 23.82
N ARG A 499 -15.27 -3.19 24.97
CA ARG A 499 -14.61 -3.16 26.28
C ARG A 499 -13.98 -4.51 26.59
N HIS A 500 -14.71 -5.60 26.38
CA HIS A 500 -14.20 -6.96 26.53
C HIS A 500 -12.92 -7.19 25.70
N LEU A 501 -12.94 -6.86 24.39
CA LEU A 501 -11.75 -6.95 23.54
C LEU A 501 -10.59 -6.08 24.04
N LYS A 502 -10.89 -4.85 24.49
CA LYS A 502 -9.87 -3.99 25.10
C LYS A 502 -9.27 -4.66 26.33
N ASP A 503 -10.07 -5.20 27.24
CA ASP A 503 -9.57 -5.87 28.45
C ASP A 503 -8.64 -7.04 28.08
N GLU A 504 -8.94 -7.78 27.01
CA GLU A 504 -8.11 -8.87 26.47
C GLU A 504 -6.82 -8.45 25.75
N GLY A 505 -6.57 -7.16 25.50
CA GLY A 505 -5.38 -6.76 24.72
C GLY A 505 -5.62 -6.59 23.23
N LYS A 506 -6.85 -6.78 22.77
CA LYS A 506 -7.22 -6.87 21.36
C LYS A 506 -7.82 -5.56 20.84
N GLY A 507 -7.71 -5.37 19.52
CA GLY A 507 -8.34 -4.28 18.77
C GLY A 507 -9.56 -4.73 17.96
N PRO A 508 -10.12 -3.86 17.11
CA PRO A 508 -11.16 -4.24 16.15
C PRO A 508 -10.60 -5.21 15.10
N GLN A 509 -11.45 -5.93 14.38
CA GLN A 509 -11.02 -6.63 13.18
C GLN A 509 -10.68 -5.55 12.14
N LEU A 510 -9.47 -5.63 11.60
CA LEU A 510 -9.04 -4.81 10.48
C LEU A 510 -9.25 -5.58 9.19
N LEU A 511 -9.98 -4.97 8.28
CA LEU A 511 -10.34 -5.49 6.98
C LEU A 511 -9.48 -4.79 5.93
N VAL A 512 -8.88 -5.56 5.04
CA VAL A 512 -8.03 -5.08 3.96
C VAL A 512 -8.60 -5.55 2.62
N TRP A 513 -8.77 -4.61 1.69
CA TRP A 513 -9.06 -4.87 0.29
C TRP A 513 -7.85 -4.46 -0.52
N THR A 514 -7.29 -5.39 -1.29
CA THR A 514 -6.19 -5.12 -2.22
C THR A 514 -6.73 -5.07 -3.63
N VAL A 515 -6.68 -3.90 -4.25
CA VAL A 515 -7.06 -3.71 -5.66
C VAL A 515 -5.79 -3.51 -6.47
N THR A 516 -5.68 -4.19 -7.60
CA THR A 516 -4.53 -4.11 -8.51
C THR A 516 -4.97 -3.62 -9.88
N TRP A 517 -4.37 -2.52 -10.33
CA TRP A 517 -4.50 -2.01 -11.68
C TRP A 517 -3.25 -2.39 -12.46
N THR A 518 -3.44 -3.03 -13.61
CA THR A 518 -2.34 -3.35 -14.52
C THR A 518 -2.50 -2.62 -15.84
N LEU A 519 -1.36 -2.35 -16.47
CA LEU A 519 -1.32 -1.80 -17.80
C LEU A 519 -1.88 -2.83 -18.79
N LYS A 520 -3.01 -2.51 -19.44
CA LYS A 520 -3.47 -3.27 -20.60
C LYS A 520 -2.48 -2.98 -21.73
N LEU A 521 -1.64 -3.96 -22.07
CA LEU A 521 -0.89 -3.91 -23.33
C LEU A 521 -1.96 -3.91 -24.41
N GLY A 522 -2.04 -2.84 -25.20
CA GLY A 522 -3.04 -2.72 -26.24
C GLY A 522 -3.03 -4.01 -27.06
N GLN A 523 -4.11 -4.78 -27.00
CA GLN A 523 -4.49 -5.59 -28.13
C GLN A 523 -4.62 -4.57 -29.26
N ASN A 524 -3.85 -4.72 -30.34
CA ASN A 524 -4.00 -3.87 -31.51
C ASN A 524 -5.47 -3.94 -31.92
N PHE A 525 -6.24 -2.89 -31.61
CA PHE A 525 -7.68 -2.87 -31.87
C PHE A 525 -8.00 -2.81 -33.37
N ASP A 526 -6.96 -2.70 -34.21
CA ASP A 526 -7.03 -2.76 -35.67
C ASP A 526 -6.98 -4.19 -36.21
N ASP A 527 -6.71 -5.22 -35.39
CA ASP A 527 -6.87 -6.59 -35.84
C ASP A 527 -8.38 -6.90 -35.91
N PRO A 528 -8.95 -7.16 -37.11
CA PRO A 528 -10.35 -7.50 -37.25
C PRO A 528 -10.64 -8.73 -36.38
N PRO A 529 -11.81 -8.80 -35.70
CA PRO A 529 -12.15 -9.94 -34.87
C PRO A 529 -11.98 -11.19 -35.71
N ALA A 530 -11.07 -12.08 -35.30
CA ALA A 530 -10.80 -13.32 -36.00
C ALA A 530 -12.15 -14.01 -36.23
N THR A 531 -12.59 -14.07 -37.49
CA THR A 531 -13.83 -14.71 -37.87
C THR A 531 -13.71 -16.15 -37.44
N VAL A 532 -14.35 -16.49 -36.31
CA VAL A 532 -14.46 -17.87 -35.85
C VAL A 532 -15.38 -18.57 -36.85
N SER A 533 -14.79 -19.12 -37.91
CA SER A 533 -15.48 -19.97 -38.87
C SER A 533 -15.97 -21.21 -38.12
N ALA A 534 -17.23 -21.18 -37.69
CA ALA A 534 -17.94 -22.35 -37.24
C ALA A 534 -18.17 -23.26 -38.46
N THR A 535 -17.30 -24.25 -38.65
CA THR A 535 -17.53 -25.33 -39.62
C THR A 535 -18.53 -26.31 -39.01
N THR A 536 -19.82 -26.06 -39.21
CA THR A 536 -20.87 -27.08 -39.09
C THR A 536 -20.75 -28.04 -40.27
N GLY A 537 -20.16 -29.22 -40.03
CA GLY A 537 -20.23 -30.34 -40.95
C GLY A 537 -21.60 -31.02 -40.86
N ALA A 538 -22.42 -30.85 -41.89
CA ALA A 538 -23.60 -31.66 -42.15
C ALA A 538 -23.29 -32.60 -43.31
N THR A 539 -23.24 -33.91 -43.05
CA THR A 539 -23.23 -34.95 -44.07
C THR A 539 -24.62 -35.58 -44.12
N ALA A 540 -25.28 -35.40 -45.27
CA ALA A 540 -26.41 -36.20 -45.72
C ALA A 540 -25.87 -37.42 -46.48
N GLU A 541 -26.44 -38.60 -46.25
CA GLU A 541 -26.36 -39.71 -47.20
C GLU A 541 -27.62 -40.60 -47.06
N GLU A 542 -28.26 -40.83 -48.21
CA GLU A 542 -29.49 -41.60 -48.42
C GLU A 542 -29.22 -43.11 -48.59
N ASP A 543 -30.07 -43.90 -47.94
CA ASP A 543 -30.84 -45.06 -48.42
C ASP A 543 -30.24 -46.08 -49.43
N HIS A 544 -30.12 -47.35 -48.99
CA HIS A 544 -30.65 -48.55 -49.69
C HIS A 544 -30.46 -49.86 -48.89
N GLY A 545 -31.59 -50.48 -48.50
CA GLY A 545 -31.99 -51.86 -48.82
C GLY A 545 -31.17 -53.12 -48.43
N GLU A 546 -31.81 -53.93 -47.57
CA GLU A 546 -31.89 -55.41 -47.54
C GLU A 546 -30.95 -56.33 -46.72
N ARG A 547 -31.64 -57.14 -45.88
CA ARG A 547 -31.45 -58.56 -45.48
C ARG A 547 -30.42 -58.99 -44.41
N SER A 548 -31.02 -59.31 -43.24
CA SER A 548 -30.95 -60.60 -42.51
C SER A 548 -29.60 -61.14 -42.02
N SER A 549 -29.40 -61.17 -40.70
CA SER A 549 -29.21 -62.42 -39.93
C SER A 549 -29.03 -62.17 -38.43
N ASN A 550 -29.58 -63.11 -37.66
CA ASN A 550 -29.58 -63.23 -36.20
C ASN A 550 -28.18 -63.30 -35.57
N GLN A 551 -28.01 -62.77 -34.35
CA GLN A 551 -27.52 -63.48 -33.13
C GLN A 551 -27.30 -62.51 -31.92
N PRO A 552 -27.21 -63.02 -30.66
CA PRO A 552 -27.73 -62.34 -29.47
C PRO A 552 -26.70 -61.85 -28.43
N GLY A 553 -27.07 -60.80 -27.67
CA GLY A 553 -26.69 -60.46 -26.28
C GLY A 553 -25.21 -60.18 -25.94
N PRO A 554 -24.87 -59.68 -24.72
CA PRO A 554 -25.72 -59.40 -23.55
C PRO A 554 -25.54 -58.00 -22.92
N SER A 555 -26.32 -57.81 -21.86
CA SER A 555 -26.62 -56.66 -21.02
C SER A 555 -25.56 -56.27 -19.99
N ASN A 556 -25.73 -55.05 -19.48
CA ASN A 556 -25.44 -54.54 -18.11
C ASN A 556 -23.99 -54.20 -17.70
N ALA A 557 -23.78 -52.92 -17.36
CA ALA A 557 -23.40 -52.51 -15.99
C ALA A 557 -23.46 -50.98 -15.84
N VAL A 558 -24.43 -50.50 -15.06
CA VAL A 558 -24.51 -49.15 -14.49
C VAL A 558 -23.65 -49.15 -13.23
N ASN A 559 -22.62 -48.29 -13.16
CA ASN A 559 -21.83 -48.06 -11.97
C ASN A 559 -22.11 -46.67 -11.40
N SER A 560 -22.85 -46.67 -10.29
CA SER A 560 -23.05 -45.55 -9.36
C SER A 560 -21.75 -45.27 -8.59
N ARG A 561 -21.17 -44.08 -8.79
CA ARG A 561 -20.06 -43.56 -7.99
C ARG A 561 -20.58 -42.98 -6.68
N GLN A 562 -20.23 -43.61 -5.56
CA GLN A 562 -20.31 -43.03 -4.22
C GLN A 562 -19.24 -41.94 -4.06
N GLY A 563 -19.66 -40.80 -3.50
CA GLY A 563 -18.81 -39.66 -3.20
C GLY A 563 -17.90 -39.92 -2.00
N GLY A 564 -16.59 -39.73 -2.20
CA GLY A 564 -15.61 -39.65 -1.13
C GLY A 564 -15.60 -38.24 -0.53
N GLY A 565 -15.80 -38.15 0.79
CA GLY A 565 -15.61 -36.92 1.56
C GLY A 565 -14.16 -36.46 1.49
N GLY A 566 -13.94 -35.23 1.03
CA GLY A 566 -12.64 -34.59 1.00
C GLY A 566 -12.21 -34.12 2.41
N PRO A 567 -10.91 -34.15 2.73
CA PRO A 567 -10.39 -33.66 4.01
C PRO A 567 -10.61 -32.15 4.17
N SER A 568 -11.02 -31.72 5.37
CA SER A 568 -11.31 -30.33 5.70
C SER A 568 -10.10 -29.42 5.48
N SER A 569 -10.30 -28.28 4.80
CA SER A 569 -9.25 -27.33 4.39
C SER A 569 -8.46 -26.70 5.56
N ALA A 570 -8.95 -26.79 6.80
CA ALA A 570 -8.33 -26.16 7.97
C ALA A 570 -6.93 -26.70 8.33
N ASN A 571 -6.62 -27.98 8.07
CA ASN A 571 -5.30 -28.55 8.41
C ASN A 571 -4.19 -28.13 7.44
N THR A 572 -4.55 -27.73 6.21
CA THR A 572 -3.58 -27.32 5.18
C THR A 572 -2.95 -25.95 5.48
N GLU A 573 -3.69 -25.04 6.10
CA GLU A 573 -3.22 -23.67 6.34
C GLU A 573 -2.23 -23.55 7.50
N SER A 574 -2.48 -24.28 8.60
CA SER A 574 -1.53 -24.37 9.73
C SER A 574 -0.17 -24.92 9.26
N HIS A 575 -0.20 -25.87 8.33
CA HIS A 575 1.01 -26.44 7.74
C HIS A 575 1.78 -25.41 6.87
N VAL A 576 1.08 -24.58 6.09
CA VAL A 576 1.70 -23.52 5.28
C VAL A 576 2.37 -22.45 6.16
N LEU A 577 1.74 -22.01 7.24
CA LEU A 577 2.33 -21.03 8.16
C LEU A 577 3.54 -21.61 8.92
N ALA A 578 3.48 -22.88 9.33
CA ALA A 578 4.62 -23.58 9.92
C ALA A 578 5.79 -23.71 8.92
N MET A 579 5.50 -24.02 7.64
CA MET A 579 6.51 -24.07 6.58
C MET A 579 7.14 -22.69 6.29
N LEU A 580 6.36 -21.60 6.34
CA LEU A 580 6.89 -20.24 6.16
C LEU A 580 7.78 -19.82 7.33
N SER A 581 7.39 -20.14 8.57
CA SER A 581 8.20 -19.90 9.77
C SER A 581 9.50 -20.73 9.76
N HIS A 582 9.41 -22.02 9.42
CA HIS A 582 10.58 -22.89 9.28
C HIS A 582 11.51 -22.39 8.16
N ASN A 583 10.97 -21.97 7.01
CA ASN A 583 11.77 -21.37 5.94
C ASN A 583 12.47 -20.09 6.38
N ALA A 584 11.80 -19.22 7.17
CA ALA A 584 12.42 -18.00 7.69
C ALA A 584 13.57 -18.32 8.67
N GLN A 585 13.39 -19.29 9.57
CA GLN A 585 14.44 -19.72 10.50
C GLN A 585 15.62 -20.40 9.78
N HIS A 586 15.32 -21.29 8.83
CA HIS A 586 16.34 -21.94 8.01
C HIS A 586 17.12 -20.93 7.16
N ARG A 587 16.43 -19.90 6.62
CA ARG A 587 17.07 -18.79 5.91
C ARG A 587 18.00 -17.98 6.82
N LEU A 588 17.55 -17.60 8.01
CA LEU A 588 18.40 -16.88 8.98
C LEU A 588 19.61 -17.70 9.42
N ARG A 589 19.47 -19.04 9.49
CA ARG A 589 20.57 -19.95 9.76
C ARG A 589 21.55 -20.01 8.59
N LEU A 590 21.08 -20.26 7.37
CA LEU A 590 21.92 -20.28 6.17
C LEU A 590 22.63 -18.95 5.95
N GLN A 591 21.93 -17.83 6.21
CA GLN A 591 22.51 -16.51 6.12
C GLN A 591 23.63 -16.30 7.16
N ARG A 592 23.41 -16.76 8.41
CA ARG A 592 24.47 -16.77 9.42
C ARG A 592 25.62 -17.69 9.07
N GLU A 593 25.37 -18.87 8.51
CA GLU A 593 26.42 -19.79 8.05
C GLU A 593 27.21 -19.20 6.88
N VAL A 594 26.54 -18.52 5.93
CA VAL A 594 27.21 -17.78 4.85
C VAL A 594 28.01 -16.61 5.41
N GLU A 595 27.46 -15.84 6.35
CA GLU A 595 28.19 -14.76 7.03
C GLU A 595 29.38 -15.29 7.82
N GLU A 596 29.24 -16.41 8.52
CA GLU A 596 30.30 -17.08 9.26
C GLU A 596 31.38 -17.58 8.31
N ILE A 597 31.03 -18.23 7.19
CA ILE A 597 31.98 -18.65 6.15
C ILE A 597 32.70 -17.43 5.56
N LEU A 598 31.98 -16.34 5.27
CA LEU A 598 32.57 -15.13 4.72
C LEU A 598 33.47 -14.42 5.74
N THR A 599 33.12 -14.41 7.02
CA THR A 599 33.91 -13.74 8.07
C THR A 599 35.10 -14.58 8.54
N THR A 600 34.97 -15.91 8.63
CA THR A 600 36.04 -16.81 9.13
C THR A 600 36.96 -17.34 8.05
N LYS A 601 36.51 -17.47 6.78
CA LYS A 601 37.33 -18.04 5.70
C LYS A 601 37.69 -17.07 4.57
N VAL A 602 37.05 -15.91 4.48
CA VAL A 602 37.31 -14.91 3.43
C VAL A 602 37.94 -13.63 3.98
N CYS A 603 37.97 -13.45 5.31
CA CYS A 603 38.69 -12.35 5.95
C CYS A 603 39.83 -12.86 6.82
N PHE A 604 40.89 -13.39 6.20
CA PHE A 604 42.30 -13.27 6.61
C PHE A 604 43.20 -13.58 5.42
#